data_AF-K1UFF1-F1
#
_entry.id   AF-K1UFF1-F1
#
_cell.length_a   1.000
_cell.length_b   1.000
_cell.length_c   1.000
_cell.angle_alpha   90.00
_cell.angle_beta   90.00
_cell.angle_gamma   90.00
#
_symmetry.space_group_name_H-M   'P 1'
#
loop_
_entity.id
_entity.type
_entity.pdbx_description
1 polymer ?
#
loop_
_entity_poly.entity_id
_entity_poly.type
_entity_poly.pdbx_seq_one_letter_code
_entity_poly.pdbx_strand_id
1 'polypeptide(L)'
;SGTLTLTGTSSNALWLEFGKSGSSGGGVYATESATVKINDNVNISRCRAGNTGCANRQNWNLSYGSVTDSDNGGALFIGKKLEIKSTNGSVNIYDNCASNGGAIYLTEKADLYIDANTNRNSNVYMNIFDNVAKHNGGAISTRGSISALKYVNLFRNLAQGEDNYAGNGGGIYKTNGTYSNVVTEIQDIKLTYNKAKSYGGAIYNEGNVTSGNTIAINGSSAVKGSAVYNTGTLNVSVLNAYDNGGSLTLNRVTETTNGSSNYKQHVEASYNGNTTVTTEGTVYNDGGSMSLSGTGKIQNNVASNNGSAIFNNGTITNLNCIISGNSGCQSVVYNNQYKSITSSVNDSNVLSITDNMGVNFWNYGTVSINGNGADKTNFTVKNGSLYGEILNGVSSNTDAMGIFNITNANVDIGSTSSSLIAINNARGHFTITNCKGNVTSGNSVTVHNQKQSEFTYEGGGNTTFTNATTDGTIIRNDNKASVGAGAILQATGGKTLAYGIYNDSGATLTMATKIVGQVSGNGTNTGVVNTGIYNIGTIGQYAGTIVASDCGIDNKKTVNMCGGTMSSCTIGLLNGNEDASSNNNNLVEVEKLTTTFSETKML
;
A
#
# COMPACT_ATOMS: atom_id res chain seq x y z
N SER A 1 0.28 23.10 39.12
CA SER A 1 1.46 22.31 38.75
C SER A 1 1.90 21.48 39.95
N GLY A 2 2.41 20.26 39.74
CA GLY A 2 2.83 19.36 40.82
C GLY A 2 3.10 17.93 40.33
N THR A 3 3.72 17.10 41.18
CA THR A 3 3.90 15.65 40.94
C THR A 3 2.93 14.87 41.81
N LEU A 4 2.14 13.99 41.21
CA LEU A 4 1.34 12.99 41.93
C LEU A 4 2.01 11.62 41.75
N THR A 5 2.40 10.99 42.86
CA THR A 5 2.93 9.62 42.85
C THR A 5 1.86 8.67 43.35
N LEU A 6 1.46 7.71 42.51
CA LEU A 6 0.53 6.65 42.87
C LEU A 6 1.33 5.38 43.17
N THR A 7 1.33 4.97 44.44
CA THR A 7 2.03 3.76 44.93
C THR A 7 0.99 2.83 45.56
N GLY A 8 0.78 1.65 44.95
CA GLY A 8 0.00 0.57 45.55
C GLY A 8 0.82 -0.19 46.60
N THR A 9 0.14 -0.90 47.50
CA THR A 9 0.77 -1.96 48.31
C THR A 9 0.60 -3.28 47.55
N SER A 10 1.63 -4.12 47.61
CA SER A 10 2.01 -5.24 46.71
C SER A 10 0.98 -6.34 46.40
N SER A 11 -0.30 -6.17 46.73
CA SER A 11 -1.37 -7.14 46.53
C SER A 11 -2.63 -6.59 45.84
N ASN A 12 -2.79 -5.27 45.63
CA ASN A 12 -3.99 -4.69 45.03
C ASN A 12 -3.68 -3.54 44.05
N ALA A 13 -4.29 -3.54 42.86
CA ALA A 13 -4.26 -2.41 41.94
C ALA A 13 -4.95 -1.17 42.56
N LEU A 14 -4.46 0.03 42.27
CA LEU A 14 -5.13 1.27 42.67
C LEU A 14 -6.29 1.54 41.70
N TRP A 15 -7.51 1.55 42.24
CA TRP A 15 -8.73 1.83 41.49
C TRP A 15 -9.15 3.29 41.69
N LEU A 16 -9.22 4.04 40.59
CA LEU A 16 -9.78 5.39 40.58
C LEU A 16 -11.11 5.35 39.82
N GLU A 17 -12.22 5.18 40.54
CA GLU A 17 -13.57 5.23 39.98
C GLU A 17 -14.18 6.60 40.26
N PHE A 18 -14.30 7.42 39.21
CA PHE A 18 -14.92 8.73 39.29
C PHE A 18 -16.35 8.58 38.77
N GLY A 19 -17.35 8.77 39.64
CA GLY A 19 -18.76 8.82 39.25
C GLY A 19 -19.05 9.95 38.26
N LYS A 20 -20.30 10.03 37.76
CA LYS A 20 -20.77 11.05 36.79
C LYS A 20 -20.23 12.45 37.14
N SER A 21 -19.26 12.94 36.38
CA SER A 21 -18.72 14.29 36.55
C SER A 21 -19.45 15.28 35.63
N GLY A 22 -19.28 16.57 35.89
CA GLY A 22 -19.89 17.66 35.11
C GLY A 22 -19.45 17.71 33.64
N SER A 23 -19.78 18.82 32.98
CA SER A 23 -19.71 19.06 31.52
C SER A 23 -18.35 18.91 30.83
N SER A 24 -17.28 18.45 31.50
CA SER A 24 -15.96 18.17 30.91
C SER A 24 -15.13 17.21 31.77
N GLY A 25 -14.61 16.12 31.19
CA GLY A 25 -13.67 15.19 31.84
C GLY A 25 -14.32 14.24 32.86
N GLY A 26 -14.46 12.95 32.53
CA GLY A 26 -15.12 11.97 33.41
C GLY A 26 -14.31 11.54 34.65
N GLY A 27 -13.00 11.77 34.69
CA GLY A 27 -12.13 11.32 35.79
C GLY A 27 -11.06 12.33 36.25
N VAL A 28 -10.06 12.61 35.41
CA VAL A 28 -8.92 13.48 35.75
C VAL A 28 -8.86 14.70 34.84
N TYR A 29 -8.68 15.88 35.44
CA TYR A 29 -8.65 17.17 34.75
C TYR A 29 -7.28 17.85 34.93
N ALA A 30 -6.49 17.95 33.87
CA ALA A 30 -5.15 18.55 33.89
C ALA A 30 -5.13 19.90 33.14
N THR A 31 -5.67 20.96 33.76
CA THR A 31 -5.66 22.33 33.20
C THR A 31 -4.32 23.04 33.31
N GLU A 32 -3.45 22.56 34.21
CA GLU A 32 -2.08 23.03 34.41
C GLU A 32 -1.08 21.90 34.18
N SER A 33 0.18 22.24 33.92
CA SER A 33 1.24 21.23 33.72
C SER A 33 1.40 20.33 34.94
N ALA A 34 1.30 19.01 34.74
CA ALA A 34 1.37 18.00 35.79
C ALA A 34 2.14 16.76 35.35
N THR A 35 2.78 16.10 36.31
CA THR A 35 3.44 14.80 36.13
C THR A 35 2.82 13.78 37.07
N VAL A 36 2.45 12.63 36.53
CA VAL A 36 1.93 11.46 37.26
C VAL A 36 2.96 10.33 37.15
N LYS A 37 3.49 9.91 38.30
CA LYS A 37 4.39 8.76 38.41
C LYS A 37 3.62 7.56 38.94
N ILE A 38 3.73 6.44 38.24
CA ILE A 38 2.99 5.22 38.53
C ILE A 38 3.99 4.12 38.86
N ASN A 39 3.92 3.64 40.10
CA ASN A 39 4.81 2.59 40.61
C ASN A 39 4.12 1.23 40.70
N ASP A 40 2.80 1.17 40.55
CA ASP A 40 1.99 -0.04 40.65
C ASP A 40 0.81 0.02 39.66
N ASN A 41 0.06 -1.08 39.50
CA ASN A 41 -1.04 -1.14 38.54
C ASN A 41 -2.14 -0.12 38.85
N VAL A 42 -2.58 0.65 37.85
CA VAL A 42 -3.64 1.67 37.98
C VAL A 42 -4.76 1.37 36.99
N ASN A 43 -6.00 1.39 37.47
CA ASN A 43 -7.21 1.23 36.63
C ASN A 43 -8.08 2.49 36.69
N ILE A 44 -8.45 3.03 35.52
CA ILE A 44 -9.40 4.14 35.35
C ILE A 44 -10.52 3.65 34.44
N SER A 45 -11.74 3.56 34.96
CA SER A 45 -12.84 3.00 34.16
C SER A 45 -14.20 3.55 34.50
N ARG A 46 -15.14 3.38 33.55
CA ARG A 46 -16.56 3.76 33.67
C ARG A 46 -16.79 5.26 33.89
N CYS A 47 -15.80 6.08 33.56
CA CYS A 47 -15.91 7.53 33.61
C CYS A 47 -16.74 8.04 32.42
N ARG A 48 -17.55 9.08 32.65
CA ARG A 48 -18.40 9.69 31.61
C ARG A 48 -18.29 11.20 31.68
N ALA A 49 -17.92 11.82 30.56
CA ALA A 49 -17.99 13.27 30.42
C ALA A 49 -19.45 13.69 30.15
N GLY A 50 -20.01 14.55 31.01
CA GLY A 50 -21.31 15.19 30.85
C GLY A 50 -22.54 14.29 30.69
N ASN A 51 -23.59 14.81 30.06
CA ASN A 51 -24.84 14.09 29.77
C ASN A 51 -24.81 13.52 28.35
N THR A 52 -23.62 13.05 27.93
CA THR A 52 -23.46 12.27 26.71
C THR A 52 -24.45 11.12 26.79
N GLY A 53 -25.50 11.05 25.97
CA GLY A 53 -26.48 9.95 26.01
C GLY A 53 -25.91 8.54 25.76
N CYS A 54 -24.63 8.26 26.04
CA CYS A 54 -24.06 6.93 26.20
C CYS A 54 -24.83 6.20 27.31
N ALA A 55 -25.99 5.61 27.00
CA ALA A 55 -26.63 4.74 27.98
C ALA A 55 -25.73 3.55 28.27
N ASN A 56 -26.03 2.89 29.38
CA ASN A 56 -25.46 1.58 29.71
C ASN A 56 -25.40 0.67 28.48
N ARG A 57 -24.38 -0.19 28.45
CA ARG A 57 -24.03 -1.21 27.43
C ARG A 57 -25.15 -2.16 26.96
N GLN A 58 -26.42 -1.88 27.27
CA GLN A 58 -27.53 -2.81 27.16
C GLN A 58 -28.25 -2.77 25.82
N ASN A 59 -28.11 -1.74 24.99
CA ASN A 59 -28.73 -1.74 23.66
C ASN A 59 -27.88 -0.95 22.66
N TRP A 60 -27.30 -1.67 21.69
CA TRP A 60 -26.69 -1.11 20.48
C TRP A 60 -27.70 -0.52 19.48
N ASN A 61 -28.99 -0.51 19.84
CA ASN A 61 -30.06 0.21 19.17
C ASN A 61 -30.83 1.00 20.22
N LEU A 62 -30.47 2.26 20.44
CA LEU A 62 -31.27 3.20 21.22
C LEU A 62 -31.10 4.59 20.63
N SER A 63 -32.23 5.25 20.43
CA SER A 63 -32.34 6.65 20.04
C SER A 63 -31.87 7.52 21.21
N TYR A 64 -30.97 8.47 20.97
CA TYR A 64 -30.41 9.31 22.04
C TYR A 64 -30.59 10.81 21.77
N GLY A 65 -30.94 11.55 22.82
CA GLY A 65 -31.15 13.00 22.79
C GLY A 65 -29.85 13.81 22.65
N SER A 66 -30.02 15.07 22.25
CA SER A 66 -28.96 16.02 21.88
C SER A 66 -27.83 16.11 22.90
N VAL A 67 -26.58 15.91 22.45
CA VAL A 67 -25.36 16.12 23.22
C VAL A 67 -24.66 17.39 22.74
N THR A 68 -24.12 18.20 23.65
CA THR A 68 -23.34 19.41 23.30
C THR A 68 -21.84 19.08 23.18
N ASP A 69 -21.12 19.78 22.29
CA ASP A 69 -19.70 19.52 21.93
C ASP A 69 -18.66 19.67 23.08
N SER A 70 -19.09 20.04 24.28
CA SER A 70 -18.24 20.32 25.45
C SER A 70 -17.74 19.07 26.19
N ASP A 71 -18.41 17.92 26.01
CA ASP A 71 -18.24 16.74 26.87
C ASP A 71 -17.06 15.86 26.43
N ASN A 72 -15.83 16.33 26.65
CA ASN A 72 -14.61 15.70 26.11
C ASN A 72 -13.78 14.95 27.18
N GLY A 73 -13.08 13.89 26.75
CA GLY A 73 -12.12 13.15 27.58
C GLY A 73 -12.78 12.26 28.62
N GLY A 74 -13.17 11.04 28.24
CA GLY A 74 -13.97 10.18 29.12
C GLY A 74 -13.27 9.86 30.43
N ALA A 75 -11.98 9.52 30.39
CA ALA A 75 -11.15 9.34 31.59
C ALA A 75 -10.31 10.59 31.89
N LEU A 76 -9.63 11.13 30.86
CA LEU A 76 -8.63 12.18 31.02
C LEU A 76 -8.94 13.36 30.08
N PHE A 77 -8.95 14.57 30.65
CA PHE A 77 -8.95 15.82 29.88
C PHE A 77 -7.67 16.60 30.17
N ILE A 78 -6.95 16.99 29.12
CA ILE A 78 -5.64 17.65 29.22
C ILE A 78 -5.73 19.03 28.57
N GLY A 79 -5.49 20.07 29.37
CA GLY A 79 -5.51 21.47 28.96
C GLY A 79 -4.13 22.09 28.71
N LYS A 80 -3.07 21.59 29.36
CA LYS A 80 -1.69 22.08 29.20
C LYS A 80 -0.65 20.97 29.04
N LYS A 81 -0.17 20.35 30.11
CA LYS A 81 0.79 19.24 29.97
C LYS A 81 0.47 18.13 30.95
N LEU A 82 0.41 16.91 30.46
CA LEU A 82 0.35 15.72 31.28
C LEU A 82 1.48 14.78 30.91
N GLU A 83 2.31 14.46 31.89
CA GLU A 83 3.36 13.46 31.78
C GLU A 83 2.99 12.24 32.62
N ILE A 84 2.90 11.06 32.00
CA ILE A 84 2.66 9.79 32.68
C ILE A 84 3.91 8.92 32.50
N LYS A 85 4.52 8.55 33.62
CA LYS A 85 5.66 7.64 33.66
C LYS A 85 5.34 6.44 34.52
N SER A 86 5.45 5.25 33.95
CA SER A 86 5.36 4.01 34.72
C SER A 86 6.68 3.25 34.75
N THR A 87 6.98 2.70 35.92
CA THR A 87 8.19 1.92 36.15
C THR A 87 7.85 0.44 36.31
N ASN A 88 6.85 0.08 37.11
CA ASN A 88 6.57 -1.33 37.44
C ASN A 88 5.09 -1.73 37.26
N GLY A 89 4.19 -0.79 36.98
CA GLY A 89 2.75 -1.01 36.98
C GLY A 89 2.08 -0.71 35.64
N SER A 90 1.23 -1.60 35.15
CA SER A 90 0.42 -1.30 33.96
C SER A 90 -0.67 -0.29 34.28
N VAL A 91 -1.01 0.55 33.31
CA VAL A 91 -2.10 1.52 33.42
C VAL A 91 -3.23 1.11 32.49
N ASN A 92 -4.41 0.82 33.03
CA ASN A 92 -5.55 0.41 32.23
C ASN A 92 -6.63 1.52 32.24
N ILE A 93 -7.01 2.00 31.07
CA ILE A 93 -8.05 3.01 30.87
C ILE A 93 -9.15 2.41 30.00
N TYR A 94 -10.31 2.10 30.58
CA TYR A 94 -11.30 1.32 29.86
C TYR A 94 -12.76 1.60 30.21
N ASP A 95 -13.67 1.21 29.31
CA ASP A 95 -15.11 1.39 29.48
C ASP A 95 -15.54 2.86 29.73
N ASN A 96 -14.79 3.83 29.23
CA ASN A 96 -15.10 5.25 29.38
C ASN A 96 -15.89 5.77 28.16
N CYS A 97 -16.66 6.85 28.37
CA CYS A 97 -17.41 7.50 27.30
C CYS A 97 -17.26 9.03 27.29
N ALA A 98 -17.15 9.60 26.09
CA ALA A 98 -17.16 11.04 25.85
C ALA A 98 -17.65 11.39 24.43
N SER A 99 -17.83 12.68 24.14
CA SER A 99 -18.06 13.18 22.78
C SER A 99 -16.79 13.02 21.92
N ASN A 100 -15.64 13.48 22.39
CA ASN A 100 -14.34 13.24 21.76
C ASN A 100 -13.34 12.67 22.77
N GLY A 101 -12.49 11.75 22.32
CA GLY A 101 -11.47 11.15 23.16
C GLY A 101 -12.13 10.26 24.21
N GLY A 102 -12.66 9.11 23.78
CA GLY A 102 -13.45 8.22 24.65
C GLY A 102 -12.70 7.87 25.94
N ALA A 103 -11.38 7.76 25.88
CA ALA A 103 -10.51 7.78 27.06
C ALA A 103 -9.87 9.16 27.30
N ILE A 104 -9.14 9.71 26.33
CA ILE A 104 -8.26 10.87 26.52
C ILE A 104 -8.57 11.95 25.50
N TYR A 105 -8.74 13.19 25.98
CA TYR A 105 -8.85 14.37 25.14
C TYR A 105 -7.77 15.42 25.44
N LEU A 106 -7.18 15.97 24.38
CA LEU A 106 -6.17 17.03 24.43
C LEU A 106 -6.68 18.28 23.73
N THR A 107 -6.65 19.42 24.43
CA THR A 107 -6.91 20.75 23.84
C THR A 107 -5.76 21.19 22.93
N GLU A 108 -5.94 22.29 22.21
CA GLU A 108 -4.95 22.81 21.24
C GLU A 108 -3.60 23.19 21.84
N LYS A 109 -3.55 23.55 23.13
CA LYS A 109 -2.31 23.90 23.85
C LYS A 109 -1.78 22.75 24.69
N ALA A 110 -2.45 21.60 24.64
CA ALA A 110 -2.09 20.46 25.44
C ALA A 110 -0.88 19.72 24.85
N ASP A 111 -0.10 19.11 25.73
CA ASP A 111 0.98 18.19 25.43
C ASP A 111 0.81 16.93 26.31
N LEU A 112 0.83 15.77 25.68
CA LEU A 112 0.83 14.48 26.37
C LEU A 112 2.18 13.79 26.16
N TYR A 113 2.76 13.37 27.27
CA TYR A 113 3.93 12.51 27.29
C TYR A 113 3.60 11.23 28.04
N ILE A 114 3.70 10.08 27.38
CA ILE A 114 3.55 8.76 28.02
C ILE A 114 4.80 7.94 27.75
N ASP A 115 5.44 7.54 28.84
CA ASP A 115 6.42 6.45 28.87
C ASP A 115 5.95 5.40 29.87
N ALA A 116 5.19 4.42 29.38
CA ALA A 116 4.55 3.43 30.23
C ALA A 116 5.52 2.33 30.68
N ASN A 117 6.78 2.34 30.27
CA ASN A 117 7.72 1.26 30.56
C ASN A 117 9.16 1.74 30.63
N THR A 118 9.43 2.61 31.61
CA THR A 118 10.73 3.26 31.76
C THR A 118 11.88 2.29 32.09
N ASN A 119 11.59 1.10 32.63
CA ASN A 119 12.57 0.04 32.92
C ASN A 119 12.66 -1.06 31.84
N ARG A 120 11.88 -0.95 30.75
CA ARG A 120 11.83 -1.92 29.64
C ARG A 120 11.43 -3.35 30.05
N ASN A 121 10.58 -3.49 31.07
CA ASN A 121 9.99 -4.75 31.44
C ASN A 121 8.92 -5.18 30.41
N SER A 122 9.01 -6.39 29.84
CA SER A 122 8.12 -6.86 28.77
C SER A 122 6.62 -6.91 29.10
N ASN A 123 6.23 -6.75 30.37
CA ASN A 123 4.84 -6.89 30.84
C ASN A 123 4.18 -5.59 31.32
N VAL A 124 4.86 -4.44 31.21
CA VAL A 124 4.33 -3.16 31.65
C VAL A 124 3.91 -2.35 30.43
N TYR A 125 2.61 -2.06 30.33
CA TYR A 125 2.02 -1.27 29.25
C TYR A 125 0.98 -0.30 29.80
N MET A 126 0.70 0.75 29.04
CA MET A 126 -0.58 1.42 29.14
C MET A 126 -1.58 0.78 28.17
N ASN A 127 -2.70 0.29 28.69
CA ASN A 127 -3.76 -0.33 27.91
C ASN A 127 -4.97 0.60 27.91
N ILE A 128 -5.40 1.04 26.73
CA ILE A 128 -6.59 1.88 26.53
C ILE A 128 -7.58 1.08 25.69
N PHE A 129 -8.69 0.65 26.28
CA PHE A 129 -9.57 -0.31 25.62
C PHE A 129 -11.05 -0.19 25.93
N ASP A 130 -11.89 -0.68 25.02
CA ASP A 130 -13.35 -0.67 25.16
C ASP A 130 -13.92 0.73 25.49
N ASN A 131 -13.24 1.79 25.04
CA ASN A 131 -13.71 3.17 25.21
C ASN A 131 -14.52 3.60 24.00
N VAL A 132 -15.49 4.49 24.23
CA VAL A 132 -16.42 4.95 23.21
C VAL A 132 -16.38 6.47 23.10
N ALA A 133 -16.19 6.97 21.88
CA ALA A 133 -16.42 8.36 21.54
C ALA A 133 -17.65 8.46 20.63
N LYS A 134 -18.56 9.40 20.92
CA LYS A 134 -19.69 9.68 20.03
C LYS A 134 -19.23 10.29 18.71
N HIS A 135 -18.21 11.15 18.74
CA HIS A 135 -17.75 11.90 17.57
C HIS A 135 -16.39 11.41 17.05
N ASN A 136 -15.28 11.59 17.79
CA ASN A 136 -13.95 11.25 17.26
C ASN A 136 -12.99 10.74 18.34
N GLY A 137 -12.01 9.94 17.94
CA GLY A 137 -10.95 9.46 18.83
C GLY A 137 -11.50 8.50 19.87
N GLY A 138 -11.86 7.28 19.49
CA GLY A 138 -12.48 6.31 20.39
C GLY A 138 -11.64 6.07 21.65
N ALA A 139 -10.31 6.02 21.51
CA ALA A 139 -9.40 6.10 22.65
C ALA A 139 -8.89 7.53 22.86
N ILE A 140 -8.15 8.08 21.90
CA ILE A 140 -7.49 9.38 22.04
C ILE A 140 -7.97 10.33 20.95
N SER A 141 -8.42 11.52 21.35
CA SER A 141 -8.66 12.64 20.44
C SER A 141 -7.75 13.80 20.83
N THR A 142 -7.00 14.33 19.86
CA THR A 142 -6.07 15.42 20.12
C THR A 142 -6.15 16.53 19.08
N ARG A 143 -6.23 17.76 19.60
CA ARG A 143 -5.89 18.99 18.87
C ARG A 143 -4.48 19.50 19.22
N GLY A 144 -3.94 19.03 20.34
CA GLY A 144 -2.63 19.39 20.90
C GLY A 144 -1.49 18.50 20.39
N SER A 145 -0.36 18.57 21.07
CA SER A 145 0.82 17.75 20.81
C SER A 145 0.80 16.46 21.63
N ILE A 146 1.44 15.42 21.10
CA ILE A 146 1.78 14.21 21.86
C ILE A 146 3.28 14.07 21.72
N SER A 147 4.03 14.58 22.70
CA SER A 147 5.49 14.53 22.66
C SER A 147 6.04 13.11 22.73
N ALA A 148 5.33 12.20 23.40
CA ALA A 148 5.68 10.78 23.44
C ALA A 148 4.47 9.88 23.67
N LEU A 149 4.44 8.75 22.99
CA LEU A 149 3.48 7.67 23.23
C LEU A 149 4.20 6.33 23.11
N LYS A 150 4.77 5.85 24.22
CA LYS A 150 5.64 4.68 24.27
C LYS A 150 4.99 3.54 25.05
N TYR A 151 5.01 2.34 24.48
CA TYR A 151 4.49 1.11 25.08
C TYR A 151 3.00 1.21 25.43
N VAL A 152 2.19 1.62 24.46
CA VAL A 152 0.74 1.81 24.62
C VAL A 152 -0.02 0.88 23.69
N ASN A 153 -0.94 0.11 24.26
CA ASN A 153 -1.88 -0.73 23.53
C ASN A 153 -3.24 -0.04 23.48
N LEU A 154 -3.78 0.17 22.29
CA LEU A 154 -5.12 0.71 22.06
C LEU A 154 -5.95 -0.39 21.41
N PHE A 155 -6.93 -0.95 22.11
CA PHE A 155 -7.71 -2.05 21.53
C PHE A 155 -9.22 -1.92 21.76
N ARG A 156 -10.00 -2.29 20.73
CA ARG A 156 -11.47 -2.28 20.78
C ARG A 156 -12.10 -0.93 21.13
N ASN A 157 -11.43 0.17 20.79
CA ASN A 157 -12.00 1.50 20.97
C ASN A 157 -12.88 1.87 19.76
N LEU A 158 -13.95 2.62 20.03
CA LEU A 158 -15.01 2.89 19.06
C LEU A 158 -15.27 4.39 18.91
N ALA A 159 -15.23 4.90 17.68
CA ALA A 159 -15.77 6.20 17.30
C ALA A 159 -17.09 6.01 16.53
N GLN A 160 -18.22 6.34 17.15
CA GLN A 160 -19.55 5.98 16.66
C GLN A 160 -20.08 6.88 15.53
N GLY A 161 -19.67 8.14 15.48
CA GLY A 161 -20.20 9.11 14.52
C GLY A 161 -21.72 9.30 14.64
N GLU A 162 -22.19 9.59 15.85
CA GLU A 162 -23.61 9.95 16.09
C GLU A 162 -23.90 11.39 15.60
N ASP A 163 -25.18 11.70 15.38
CA ASP A 163 -25.67 12.99 14.86
C ASP A 163 -25.07 13.36 13.49
N ASN A 164 -24.56 14.60 13.35
CA ASN A 164 -23.92 15.11 12.14
C ASN A 164 -22.39 14.87 12.12
N TYR A 165 -21.87 14.02 13.02
CA TYR A 165 -20.43 13.77 13.15
C TYR A 165 -19.99 12.49 12.44
N ALA A 166 -18.77 12.52 11.88
CA ALA A 166 -18.27 11.45 11.03
C ALA A 166 -17.91 10.17 11.80
N GLY A 167 -17.43 10.23 13.04
CA GLY A 167 -16.95 9.02 13.71
C GLY A 167 -15.56 8.63 13.23
N ASN A 168 -14.54 9.48 13.45
CA ASN A 168 -13.19 9.26 12.92
C ASN A 168 -12.19 8.80 13.98
N GLY A 169 -11.19 8.02 13.57
CA GLY A 169 -10.06 7.64 14.42
C GLY A 169 -10.49 6.75 15.60
N GLY A 170 -10.84 5.49 15.34
CA GLY A 170 -11.32 4.59 16.40
C GLY A 170 -10.31 4.43 17.54
N GLY A 171 -9.02 4.37 17.22
CA GLY A 171 -7.93 4.47 18.19
C GLY A 171 -7.54 5.92 18.46
N ILE A 172 -6.92 6.56 17.47
CA ILE A 172 -6.36 7.90 17.56
C ILE A 172 -6.98 8.80 16.49
N TYR A 173 -7.48 9.95 16.93
CA TYR A 173 -7.89 11.05 16.07
C TYR A 173 -6.97 12.25 16.28
N LYS A 174 -6.22 12.62 15.25
CA LYS A 174 -5.39 13.83 15.20
C LYS A 174 -5.94 14.80 14.16
N THR A 175 -6.46 15.93 14.63
CA THR A 175 -6.86 17.06 13.78
C THR A 175 -5.75 18.10 13.68
N ASN A 176 -5.75 18.92 12.64
CA ASN A 176 -5.00 20.17 12.67
C ASN A 176 -5.50 21.07 13.80
N GLY A 177 -4.57 21.67 14.53
CA GLY A 177 -4.86 22.72 15.50
C GLY A 177 -4.33 24.06 14.98
N THR A 178 -4.66 25.15 15.67
CA THR A 178 -4.11 26.49 15.36
C THR A 178 -2.59 26.56 15.54
N TYR A 179 -2.02 25.66 16.36
CA TYR A 179 -0.60 25.60 16.69
C TYR A 179 0.10 24.46 15.94
N SER A 180 1.42 24.60 15.74
CA SER A 180 2.28 23.57 15.12
C SER A 180 2.45 22.37 16.06
N ASN A 181 1.37 21.60 16.18
CA ASN A 181 1.25 20.48 17.09
C ASN A 181 1.69 19.20 16.38
N VAL A 182 2.58 18.45 17.03
CA VAL A 182 3.20 17.25 16.46
C VAL A 182 2.93 16.06 17.38
N VAL A 183 2.72 14.89 16.78
CA VAL A 183 2.81 13.61 17.48
C VAL A 183 4.18 13.02 17.19
N THR A 184 5.02 12.91 18.21
CA THR A 184 6.41 12.43 18.12
C THR A 184 6.67 11.27 19.06
N GLU A 185 7.81 10.60 18.86
CA GLU A 185 8.30 9.51 19.72
C GLU A 185 7.26 8.41 20.00
N ILE A 186 6.47 8.06 18.98
CA ILE A 186 5.65 6.84 18.99
C ILE A 186 6.60 5.64 19.01
N GLN A 187 6.43 4.74 19.98
CA GLN A 187 7.22 3.52 20.10
C GLN A 187 6.35 2.37 20.62
N ASP A 188 6.43 1.21 19.95
CA ASP A 188 5.75 -0.02 20.35
C ASP A 188 4.25 0.17 20.63
N ILE A 189 3.57 0.88 19.72
CA ILE A 189 2.13 1.05 19.78
C ILE A 189 1.44 -0.07 18.99
N LYS A 190 0.47 -0.71 19.65
CA LYS A 190 -0.42 -1.69 19.04
C LYS A 190 -1.83 -1.15 19.01
N LEU A 191 -2.42 -1.04 17.82
CA LEU A 191 -3.81 -0.64 17.62
C LEU A 191 -4.60 -1.84 17.10
N THR A 192 -5.41 -2.47 17.95
CA THR A 192 -6.06 -3.74 17.61
C THR A 192 -7.58 -3.64 17.69
N TYR A 193 -8.31 -4.04 16.65
CA TYR A 193 -9.77 -4.05 16.63
C TYR A 193 -10.40 -2.69 16.93
N ASN A 194 -9.75 -1.59 16.53
CA ASN A 194 -10.36 -0.27 16.68
C ASN A 194 -11.33 -0.02 15.52
N LYS A 195 -12.42 0.67 15.82
CA LYS A 195 -13.49 0.90 14.84
C LYS A 195 -13.86 2.38 14.78
N ALA A 196 -13.95 2.88 13.56
CA ALA A 196 -14.48 4.20 13.26
C ALA A 196 -15.66 4.05 12.31
N LYS A 197 -16.69 4.88 12.43
CA LYS A 197 -17.82 4.85 11.51
C LYS A 197 -17.44 5.31 10.11
N SER A 198 -16.61 6.35 9.98
CA SER A 198 -16.25 6.92 8.68
C SER A 198 -14.80 6.67 8.30
N TYR A 199 -13.84 7.30 9.00
CA TYR A 199 -12.46 7.36 8.51
C TYR A 199 -11.44 6.96 9.57
N GLY A 200 -10.42 6.20 9.15
CA GLY A 200 -9.28 5.86 9.98
C GLY A 200 -9.69 4.93 11.12
N GLY A 201 -9.89 3.64 10.84
CA GLY A 201 -10.38 2.68 11.84
C GLY A 201 -9.50 2.64 13.10
N ALA A 202 -8.19 2.68 12.90
CA ALA A 202 -7.23 2.88 13.99
C ALA A 202 -6.77 4.34 14.10
N ILE A 203 -6.32 4.94 12.99
CA ILE A 203 -5.72 6.29 12.98
C ILE A 203 -6.41 7.15 11.94
N TYR A 204 -6.88 8.31 12.37
CA TYR A 204 -7.23 9.42 11.50
C TYR A 204 -6.26 10.58 11.72
N ASN A 205 -5.61 11.04 10.65
CA ASN A 205 -4.60 12.09 10.71
C ASN A 205 -4.86 13.20 9.69
N GLU A 206 -5.23 14.38 10.17
CA GLU A 206 -5.13 15.66 9.44
C GLU A 206 -3.89 16.47 9.82
N GLY A 207 -3.22 16.10 10.91
CA GLY A 207 -2.08 16.81 11.46
C GLY A 207 -0.72 16.32 10.99
N ASN A 208 0.31 16.66 11.77
CA ASN A 208 1.66 16.14 11.59
C ASN A 208 1.94 15.04 12.61
N VAL A 209 2.06 13.80 12.12
CA VAL A 209 2.43 12.62 12.91
C VAL A 209 3.76 12.10 12.39
N THR A 210 4.76 12.06 13.25
CA THR A 210 6.09 11.52 12.96
C THR A 210 6.44 10.45 13.98
N SER A 211 6.42 9.19 13.55
CA SER A 211 6.94 8.04 14.28
C SER A 211 8.31 7.63 13.73
N GLY A 212 9.34 7.73 14.57
CA GLY A 212 10.64 7.12 14.26
C GLY A 212 10.65 5.58 14.38
N ASN A 213 9.56 4.97 14.84
CA ASN A 213 9.48 3.54 15.14
C ASN A 213 8.27 2.85 14.48
N THR A 214 8.10 1.57 14.80
CA THR A 214 7.02 0.70 14.34
C THR A 214 5.65 1.11 14.86
N ILE A 215 4.66 1.12 13.97
CA ILE A 215 3.22 1.15 14.31
C ILE A 215 2.59 -0.15 13.83
N ALA A 216 1.95 -0.89 14.75
CA ALA A 216 1.24 -2.12 14.44
C ALA A 216 -0.28 -1.92 14.55
N ILE A 217 -1.02 -2.26 13.49
CA ILE A 217 -2.47 -2.09 13.38
C ILE A 217 -3.11 -3.39 12.89
N ASN A 218 -4.00 -3.96 13.70
CA ASN A 218 -4.60 -5.26 13.41
C ASN A 218 -6.12 -5.19 13.53
N GLY A 219 -6.87 -5.84 12.64
CA GLY A 219 -8.30 -6.07 12.87
C GLY A 219 -9.18 -4.81 12.85
N SER A 220 -8.65 -3.66 12.42
CA SER A 220 -9.33 -2.38 12.51
C SER A 220 -10.24 -2.15 11.31
N SER A 221 -11.28 -1.32 11.48
CA SER A 221 -12.33 -1.16 10.48
C SER A 221 -12.91 0.26 10.44
N ALA A 222 -13.09 0.79 9.23
CA ALA A 222 -13.73 2.07 8.90
C ALA A 222 -14.04 2.12 7.40
N VAL A 223 -14.96 2.98 6.96
CA VAL A 223 -15.36 3.11 5.54
C VAL A 223 -14.20 3.53 4.62
N LYS A 224 -13.30 4.41 5.08
CA LYS A 224 -12.04 4.67 4.36
C LYS A 224 -10.85 4.64 5.29
N GLY A 225 -9.77 4.01 4.85
CA GLY A 225 -8.59 3.82 5.69
C GLY A 225 -8.91 2.92 6.87
N SER A 226 -9.17 1.64 6.61
CA SER A 226 -9.58 0.69 7.65
C SER A 226 -8.57 0.60 8.80
N ALA A 227 -7.27 0.79 8.49
CA ALA A 227 -6.24 1.07 9.47
C ALA A 227 -6.00 2.57 9.61
N VAL A 228 -5.61 3.24 8.51
CA VAL A 228 -5.12 4.61 8.51
C VAL A 228 -5.83 5.45 7.45
N TYR A 229 -6.35 6.60 7.86
CA TYR A 229 -6.78 7.68 6.97
C TYR A 229 -5.89 8.91 7.21
N ASN A 230 -5.19 9.36 6.17
CA ASN A 230 -4.24 10.47 6.25
C ASN A 230 -4.60 11.56 5.25
N THR A 231 -4.76 12.79 5.73
CA THR A 231 -4.86 14.02 4.93
C THR A 231 -3.79 15.05 5.29
N GLY A 232 -3.12 14.85 6.44
CA GLY A 232 -1.96 15.63 6.86
C GLY A 232 -0.63 14.99 6.46
N THR A 233 0.36 15.11 7.35
CA THR A 233 1.67 14.45 7.20
C THR A 233 1.76 13.25 8.12
N LEU A 234 2.02 12.06 7.57
CA LEU A 234 2.30 10.84 8.32
C LEU A 234 3.66 10.27 7.94
N ASN A 235 4.66 10.45 8.79
CA ASN A 235 5.99 9.87 8.63
C ASN A 235 6.15 8.73 9.62
N VAL A 236 6.27 7.49 9.15
CA VAL A 236 6.47 6.32 10.00
C VAL A 236 7.64 5.50 9.48
N SER A 237 8.48 5.01 10.40
CA SER A 237 9.58 4.13 9.98
C SER A 237 9.04 2.78 9.51
N VAL A 238 8.20 2.11 10.29
CA VAL A 238 7.65 0.80 9.90
C VAL A 238 6.16 0.78 10.16
N LEU A 239 5.36 0.50 9.12
CA LEU A 239 3.93 0.28 9.25
C LEU A 239 3.62 -1.22 9.08
N ASN A 240 2.97 -1.78 10.10
CA ASN A 240 2.58 -3.17 10.17
C ASN A 240 1.05 -3.22 10.26
N ALA A 241 0.36 -3.45 9.14
CA ALA A 241 -1.10 -3.45 9.06
C ALA A 241 -1.63 -4.83 8.62
N TYR A 242 -2.34 -5.53 9.51
CA TYR A 242 -2.84 -6.88 9.28
C TYR A 242 -4.34 -7.00 9.46
N ASP A 243 -4.98 -7.80 8.62
CA ASP A 243 -6.37 -8.21 8.82
C ASP A 243 -7.29 -7.00 9.07
N ASN A 244 -7.17 -5.93 8.28
CA ASN A 244 -8.03 -4.75 8.42
C ASN A 244 -9.13 -4.72 7.34
N GLY A 245 -10.22 -4.00 7.61
CA GLY A 245 -11.32 -3.76 6.66
C GLY A 245 -12.40 -4.85 6.60
N GLY A 246 -12.19 -5.97 7.27
CA GLY A 246 -13.23 -6.95 7.54
C GLY A 246 -14.27 -6.46 8.55
N SER A 247 -15.30 -7.30 8.75
CA SER A 247 -16.34 -7.02 9.73
C SER A 247 -15.83 -7.30 11.13
N LEU A 248 -15.74 -6.25 11.93
CA LEU A 248 -15.53 -6.35 13.35
C LEU A 248 -16.88 -6.38 14.07
N THR A 249 -17.17 -7.52 14.69
CA THR A 249 -18.29 -7.70 15.62
C THR A 249 -17.75 -7.75 17.04
N LEU A 250 -18.37 -7.01 17.96
CA LEU A 250 -17.95 -6.92 19.35
C LEU A 250 -18.91 -7.73 20.25
N ASN A 251 -18.73 -9.04 20.33
CA ASN A 251 -19.65 -9.91 21.05
C ASN A 251 -19.62 -9.66 22.56
N ARG A 252 -20.81 -9.60 23.17
CA ARG A 252 -20.94 -9.48 24.62
C ARG A 252 -20.79 -10.86 25.26
N VAL A 253 -19.75 -11.04 26.08
CA VAL A 253 -19.56 -12.27 26.85
C VAL A 253 -19.99 -12.02 28.29
N THR A 254 -20.79 -12.94 28.81
CA THR A 254 -21.20 -12.94 30.22
C THR A 254 -20.53 -14.13 30.87
N GLU A 255 -19.48 -13.90 31.65
CA GLU A 255 -18.87 -14.97 32.44
C GLU A 255 -19.70 -15.19 33.72
N THR A 256 -20.17 -16.42 33.91
CA THR A 256 -20.75 -16.87 35.18
C THR A 256 -19.70 -17.68 35.92
N THR A 257 -19.11 -17.10 36.97
CA THR A 257 -18.18 -17.81 37.85
C THR A 257 -18.88 -18.17 39.17
N ASN A 258 -19.00 -19.48 39.44
CA ASN A 258 -19.26 -20.13 40.74
C ASN A 258 -20.08 -19.33 41.78
N GLY A 259 -21.36 -19.07 41.50
CA GLY A 259 -22.38 -18.79 42.52
C GLY A 259 -22.23 -17.49 43.33
N SER A 260 -21.28 -16.61 42.99
CA SER A 260 -21.20 -15.25 43.53
C SER A 260 -21.23 -14.27 42.36
N SER A 261 -22.22 -13.38 42.37
CA SER A 261 -22.52 -12.45 41.27
C SER A 261 -21.48 -11.33 41.16
N ASN A 262 -20.28 -11.65 40.68
CA ASN A 262 -19.37 -10.67 40.09
C ASN A 262 -19.71 -10.57 38.60
N TYR A 263 -20.69 -9.74 38.28
CA TYR A 263 -21.12 -9.50 36.91
C TYR A 263 -20.02 -8.80 36.11
N LYS A 264 -19.15 -9.56 35.45
CA LYS A 264 -18.17 -9.05 34.49
C LYS A 264 -18.73 -9.28 33.09
N GLN A 265 -19.41 -8.27 32.55
CA GLN A 265 -19.59 -8.21 31.10
C GLN A 265 -18.27 -7.75 30.50
N HIS A 266 -17.65 -8.55 29.63
CA HIS A 266 -16.58 -8.08 28.76
C HIS A 266 -17.00 -8.21 27.30
N VAL A 267 -16.36 -7.41 26.46
CA VAL A 267 -16.61 -7.38 25.02
C VAL A 267 -15.47 -8.12 24.33
N GLU A 268 -15.80 -9.14 23.55
CA GLU A 268 -14.85 -9.86 22.72
C GLU A 268 -14.96 -9.41 21.27
N ALA A 269 -13.83 -9.05 20.68
CA ALA A 269 -13.75 -8.81 19.26
C ALA A 269 -13.77 -10.13 18.50
N SER A 270 -14.76 -10.30 17.62
CA SER A 270 -14.75 -11.27 16.54
C SER A 270 -14.51 -10.53 15.24
N TYR A 271 -13.36 -10.80 14.63
CA TYR A 271 -13.03 -10.27 13.32
C TYR A 271 -13.34 -11.31 12.25
N ASN A 272 -14.15 -10.94 11.27
CA ASN A 272 -14.37 -11.73 10.07
C ASN A 272 -13.78 -11.01 8.86
N GLY A 273 -12.55 -11.39 8.49
CA GLY A 273 -11.85 -10.87 7.33
C GLY A 273 -12.54 -11.17 5.99
N ASN A 274 -13.46 -12.14 5.94
CA ASN A 274 -14.11 -12.54 4.69
C ASN A 274 -15.32 -11.69 4.32
N THR A 275 -15.77 -10.79 5.20
CA THR A 275 -16.93 -9.93 4.95
C THR A 275 -16.51 -8.47 4.86
N THR A 276 -16.73 -7.84 3.71
CA THR A 276 -16.41 -6.43 3.44
C THR A 276 -17.37 -5.48 4.15
N VAL A 277 -16.86 -4.50 4.89
CA VAL A 277 -17.65 -3.37 5.43
C VAL A 277 -17.35 -2.12 4.60
N THR A 278 -17.72 -2.12 3.31
CA THR A 278 -17.58 -0.96 2.39
C THR A 278 -16.30 -0.14 2.61
N THR A 279 -15.12 -0.74 2.37
CA THR A 279 -13.82 -0.13 2.68
C THR A 279 -13.05 0.27 1.42
N GLU A 280 -12.48 1.48 1.40
CA GLU A 280 -11.45 1.93 0.45
C GLU A 280 -10.12 2.04 1.19
N GLY A 281 -9.08 1.32 0.76
CA GLY A 281 -7.74 1.40 1.37
C GLY A 281 -7.64 0.87 2.80
N THR A 282 -6.68 -0.01 3.06
CA THR A 282 -6.18 -0.19 4.44
C THR A 282 -5.49 1.07 4.91
N VAL A 283 -4.64 1.61 4.03
CA VAL A 283 -4.01 2.91 4.13
C VAL A 283 -4.62 3.80 3.06
N TYR A 284 -5.33 4.85 3.47
CA TYR A 284 -5.94 5.83 2.59
C TYR A 284 -5.25 7.18 2.77
N ASN A 285 -4.56 7.64 1.74
CA ASN A 285 -3.84 8.92 1.75
C ASN A 285 -4.57 9.94 0.86
N ASP A 286 -5.30 10.89 1.43
CA ASP A 286 -6.17 11.83 0.73
C ASP A 286 -5.64 13.27 0.78
N GLY A 287 -5.02 13.73 -0.31
CA GLY A 287 -4.37 15.04 -0.34
C GLY A 287 -3.15 15.20 0.59
N GLY A 288 -2.87 14.21 1.46
CA GLY A 288 -1.79 14.22 2.43
C GLY A 288 -0.43 13.77 1.90
N SER A 289 0.57 13.88 2.77
CA SER A 289 1.93 13.36 2.56
C SER A 289 2.20 12.20 3.51
N MET A 290 2.75 11.10 2.98
CA MET A 290 3.12 9.93 3.75
C MET A 290 4.55 9.50 3.47
N SER A 291 5.26 9.00 4.49
CA SER A 291 6.58 8.38 4.35
C SER A 291 6.63 7.07 5.12
N LEU A 292 7.02 5.96 4.45
CA LEU A 292 7.05 4.60 4.99
C LEU A 292 8.46 3.98 4.91
N SER A 293 9.44 4.60 5.58
CA SER A 293 10.86 4.48 5.20
C SER A 293 11.54 3.13 5.42
N GLY A 294 11.02 2.28 6.29
CA GLY A 294 11.52 0.94 6.62
C GLY A 294 10.53 -0.17 6.24
N THR A 295 11.03 -1.40 6.17
CA THR A 295 10.33 -2.58 5.62
C THR A 295 9.15 -3.05 6.49
N GLY A 296 8.02 -2.37 6.36
CA GLY A 296 6.74 -2.72 6.97
C GLY A 296 6.00 -3.85 6.24
N LYS A 297 4.89 -4.30 6.83
CA LYS A 297 4.02 -5.34 6.24
C LYS A 297 2.58 -4.86 6.18
N ILE A 298 1.93 -4.97 5.02
CA ILE A 298 0.50 -4.68 4.83
C ILE A 298 -0.15 -5.94 4.28
N GLN A 299 -0.75 -6.76 5.17
CA GLN A 299 -1.14 -8.12 4.83
C GLN A 299 -2.58 -8.48 5.19
N ASN A 300 -3.19 -9.36 4.38
CA ASN A 300 -4.50 -9.95 4.62
C ASN A 300 -5.65 -8.94 4.84
N ASN A 301 -5.51 -7.74 4.29
CA ASN A 301 -6.53 -6.72 4.43
C ASN A 301 -7.59 -6.84 3.33
N VAL A 302 -8.78 -6.35 3.62
CA VAL A 302 -9.93 -6.45 2.73
C VAL A 302 -10.53 -5.07 2.47
N ALA A 303 -10.62 -4.72 1.18
CA ALA A 303 -11.29 -3.51 0.71
C ALA A 303 -12.33 -3.85 -0.34
N SER A 304 -13.49 -3.20 -0.35
CA SER A 304 -14.47 -3.40 -1.43
C SER A 304 -14.17 -2.57 -2.67
N ASN A 305 -13.47 -1.44 -2.52
CA ASN A 305 -13.17 -0.50 -3.59
C ASN A 305 -11.71 -0.04 -3.53
N ASN A 306 -11.12 0.19 -4.71
CA ASN A 306 -9.83 0.84 -4.97
C ASN A 306 -8.73 0.67 -3.90
N GLY A 307 -7.73 -0.16 -4.21
CA GLY A 307 -6.51 -0.29 -3.40
C GLY A 307 -6.76 -1.04 -2.09
N SER A 308 -6.74 -2.37 -2.08
CA SER A 308 -6.96 -3.17 -0.88
C SER A 308 -5.94 -2.92 0.22
N ALA A 309 -4.68 -2.70 -0.17
CA ALA A 309 -3.63 -2.29 0.74
C ALA A 309 -3.55 -0.76 0.84
N ILE A 310 -3.37 -0.09 -0.30
CA ILE A 310 -3.08 1.34 -0.34
C ILE A 310 -3.94 2.02 -1.40
N PHE A 311 -4.66 3.05 -0.98
CA PHE A 311 -5.26 4.05 -1.86
C PHE A 311 -4.51 5.38 -1.71
N ASN A 312 -3.85 5.82 -2.77
CA ASN A 312 -3.14 7.09 -2.79
C ASN A 312 -3.88 8.14 -3.62
N ASN A 313 -4.37 9.18 -2.96
CA ASN A 313 -4.83 10.44 -3.51
C ASN A 313 -3.97 11.64 -3.02
N GLY A 314 -2.70 11.39 -2.68
CA GLY A 314 -1.75 12.40 -2.18
C GLY A 314 -0.32 12.10 -2.65
N THR A 315 0.65 12.25 -1.75
CA THR A 315 2.05 11.90 -2.02
C THR A 315 2.52 10.84 -1.04
N ILE A 316 3.12 9.77 -1.53
CA ILE A 316 3.81 8.76 -0.73
C ILE A 316 5.29 8.77 -1.09
N THR A 317 6.15 8.87 -0.09
CA THR A 317 7.61 8.80 -0.23
C THR A 317 8.15 7.58 0.48
N ASN A 318 9.26 7.03 -0.02
CA ASN A 318 9.89 5.82 0.49
C ASN A 318 8.92 4.67 0.74
N LEU A 319 8.04 4.33 -0.21
CA LEU A 319 7.16 3.17 -0.07
C LEU A 319 8.00 1.88 -0.06
N ASN A 320 8.43 1.44 1.12
CA ASN A 320 9.28 0.27 1.32
C ASN A 320 8.53 -0.74 2.20
N CYS A 321 7.73 -1.62 1.59
CA CYS A 321 6.85 -2.53 2.33
C CYS A 321 6.72 -3.90 1.64
N ILE A 322 6.32 -4.89 2.43
CA ILE A 322 5.85 -6.20 1.95
C ILE A 322 4.31 -6.19 2.00
N ILE A 323 3.68 -6.30 0.84
CA ILE A 323 2.23 -6.23 0.66
C ILE A 323 1.73 -7.56 0.10
N SER A 324 0.94 -8.31 0.88
CA SER A 324 0.46 -9.65 0.44
C SER A 324 -0.85 -10.12 1.05
N GLY A 325 -1.55 -11.02 0.37
CA GLY A 325 -2.81 -11.59 0.84
C GLY A 325 -3.98 -10.59 0.87
N ASN A 326 -3.83 -9.39 0.33
CA ASN A 326 -4.89 -8.37 0.34
C ASN A 326 -5.94 -8.68 -0.72
N SER A 327 -7.21 -8.40 -0.42
CA SER A 327 -8.33 -8.84 -1.27
C SER A 327 -9.52 -7.89 -1.30
N GLY A 328 -10.56 -8.27 -2.06
CA GLY A 328 -11.88 -7.65 -2.08
C GLY A 328 -12.11 -6.57 -3.15
N CYS A 329 -11.08 -6.06 -3.81
CA CYS A 329 -11.22 -5.02 -4.85
C CYS A 329 -10.30 -5.25 -6.06
N GLN A 330 -10.39 -4.36 -7.04
CA GLN A 330 -9.73 -4.52 -8.34
C GLN A 330 -8.22 -4.18 -8.33
N SER A 331 -7.72 -3.52 -7.28
CA SER A 331 -6.31 -3.11 -7.16
C SER A 331 -5.79 -3.27 -5.74
N VAL A 332 -4.48 -3.48 -5.59
CA VAL A 332 -3.83 -3.59 -4.27
C VAL A 332 -3.22 -2.26 -3.87
N VAL A 333 -2.39 -1.71 -4.74
CA VAL A 333 -1.88 -0.34 -4.64
C VAL A 333 -2.51 0.47 -5.77
N TYR A 334 -3.30 1.48 -5.40
CA TYR A 334 -3.97 2.38 -6.34
C TYR A 334 -3.39 3.79 -6.21
N ASN A 335 -2.82 4.32 -7.30
CA ASN A 335 -2.28 5.68 -7.34
C ASN A 335 -3.13 6.57 -8.25
N ASN A 336 -3.77 7.60 -7.70
CA ASN A 336 -4.62 8.52 -8.45
C ASN A 336 -3.85 9.41 -9.44
N GLN A 337 -4.62 10.03 -10.33
CA GLN A 337 -4.11 11.02 -11.27
C GLN A 337 -3.40 12.17 -10.57
N TYR A 338 -2.28 12.60 -11.15
CA TYR A 338 -1.44 13.69 -10.64
C TYR A 338 -0.85 13.46 -9.23
N LYS A 339 -0.94 12.22 -8.73
CA LYS A 339 -0.41 11.81 -7.42
C LYS A 339 0.87 11.02 -7.56
N SER A 340 1.68 11.02 -6.52
CA SER A 340 3.03 10.45 -6.60
C SER A 340 3.28 9.39 -5.55
N ILE A 341 3.97 8.34 -5.98
CA ILE A 341 4.57 7.33 -5.12
C ILE A 341 6.04 7.22 -5.49
N THR A 342 6.92 7.41 -4.51
CA THR A 342 8.35 7.16 -4.67
C THR A 342 8.78 6.05 -3.72
N SER A 343 9.58 5.12 -4.20
CA SER A 343 10.23 4.07 -3.39
C SER A 343 11.75 4.15 -3.58
N SER A 344 12.49 3.92 -2.50
CA SER A 344 13.95 3.94 -2.49
C SER A 344 14.43 2.57 -2.02
N VAL A 345 14.74 1.69 -2.97
CA VAL A 345 14.97 0.25 -2.72
C VAL A 345 16.45 -0.13 -2.73
N ASN A 346 16.82 -1.04 -1.83
CA ASN A 346 18.17 -1.61 -1.70
C ASN A 346 18.08 -3.00 -1.04
N ASP A 347 19.22 -3.58 -0.63
CA ASP A 347 19.24 -4.92 -0.02
C ASP A 347 18.48 -5.04 1.32
N SER A 348 18.20 -3.92 2.00
CA SER A 348 17.50 -3.86 3.29
C SER A 348 16.09 -3.26 3.18
N ASN A 349 15.89 -2.36 2.21
CA ASN A 349 14.62 -1.69 1.93
C ASN A 349 14.04 -2.24 0.65
N VAL A 350 13.00 -3.07 0.76
CA VAL A 350 12.37 -3.73 -0.39
C VAL A 350 10.95 -3.25 -0.57
N LEU A 351 10.49 -3.25 -1.82
CA LEU A 351 9.07 -3.16 -2.15
C LEU A 351 8.65 -4.47 -2.80
N SER A 352 7.85 -5.27 -2.08
CA SER A 352 7.36 -6.57 -2.53
C SER A 352 5.85 -6.59 -2.46
N ILE A 353 5.18 -6.84 -3.58
CA ILE A 353 3.72 -6.92 -3.68
C ILE A 353 3.37 -8.28 -4.29
N THR A 354 2.89 -9.21 -3.47
CA THR A 354 2.68 -10.61 -3.89
C THR A 354 1.38 -11.21 -3.40
N ASP A 355 0.84 -12.17 -4.12
CA ASP A 355 -0.23 -13.06 -3.64
C ASP A 355 -1.49 -12.29 -3.19
N ASN A 356 -1.93 -11.34 -4.01
CA ASN A 356 -3.08 -10.50 -3.73
C ASN A 356 -4.20 -10.74 -4.76
N MET A 357 -5.45 -10.45 -4.37
CA MET A 357 -6.54 -10.38 -5.34
C MET A 357 -6.61 -8.97 -5.95
N GLY A 358 -6.69 -8.92 -7.28
CA GLY A 358 -6.69 -7.69 -8.06
C GLY A 358 -5.42 -7.47 -8.88
N VAL A 359 -5.31 -6.28 -9.47
CA VAL A 359 -4.08 -5.75 -10.07
C VAL A 359 -3.16 -5.33 -8.93
N ASN A 360 -1.93 -5.84 -8.88
CA ASN A 360 -1.01 -5.50 -7.78
C ASN A 360 -0.67 -4.00 -7.76
N PHE A 361 -0.44 -3.39 -8.92
CA PHE A 361 -0.21 -1.95 -9.02
C PHE A 361 -1.08 -1.33 -10.11
N TRP A 362 -1.99 -0.43 -9.73
CA TRP A 362 -2.78 0.36 -10.67
C TRP A 362 -2.41 1.83 -10.55
N ASN A 363 -1.76 2.37 -11.58
CA ASN A 363 -1.23 3.72 -11.60
C ASN A 363 -1.94 4.64 -12.59
N TYR A 364 -2.35 5.82 -12.12
CA TYR A 364 -2.81 6.94 -12.94
C TYR A 364 -1.95 8.20 -12.79
N GLY A 365 -1.07 8.23 -11.80
CA GLY A 365 -0.17 9.35 -11.51
C GLY A 365 1.26 9.00 -11.85
N THR A 366 2.19 9.38 -10.99
CA THR A 366 3.62 9.11 -11.13
C THR A 366 4.08 8.10 -10.09
N VAL A 367 4.74 7.03 -10.54
CA VAL A 367 5.44 6.07 -9.68
C VAL A 367 6.91 6.07 -10.06
N SER A 368 7.79 6.20 -9.06
CA SER A 368 9.24 6.14 -9.24
C SER A 368 9.85 5.15 -8.26
N ILE A 369 10.41 4.06 -8.78
CA ILE A 369 11.14 3.05 -8.01
C ILE A 369 12.64 3.28 -8.24
N ASN A 370 13.34 3.77 -7.22
CA ASN A 370 14.75 4.14 -7.30
C ASN A 370 15.59 3.13 -6.53
N GLY A 371 16.27 2.26 -7.26
CA GLY A 371 17.25 1.33 -6.73
C GLY A 371 18.64 1.93 -6.59
N ASN A 372 19.50 1.26 -5.84
CA ASN A 372 20.93 1.59 -5.71
C ASN A 372 21.83 0.41 -6.15
N GLY A 373 21.55 -0.20 -7.30
CA GLY A 373 22.41 -1.24 -7.87
C GLY A 373 22.54 -2.50 -7.01
N ALA A 374 21.50 -2.84 -6.24
CA ALA A 374 21.51 -3.94 -5.27
C ALA A 374 21.77 -5.31 -5.91
N ASP A 375 22.43 -6.22 -5.20
CA ASP A 375 22.65 -7.59 -5.67
C ASP A 375 21.42 -8.48 -5.50
N LYS A 376 20.58 -8.19 -4.49
CA LYS A 376 19.35 -8.93 -4.24
C LYS A 376 18.16 -8.28 -4.94
N THR A 377 17.17 -9.09 -5.26
CA THR A 377 15.86 -8.60 -5.69
C THR A 377 15.28 -7.67 -4.64
N ASN A 378 14.94 -6.46 -5.06
CA ASN A 378 14.48 -5.40 -4.16
C ASN A 378 13.19 -4.72 -4.62
N PHE A 379 12.73 -5.04 -5.84
CA PHE A 379 11.40 -4.71 -6.34
C PHE A 379 10.72 -5.95 -6.90
N THR A 380 9.61 -6.34 -6.29
CA THR A 380 8.87 -7.56 -6.65
C THR A 380 7.39 -7.26 -6.79
N VAL A 381 6.78 -7.69 -7.89
CA VAL A 381 5.32 -7.56 -8.14
C VAL A 381 4.82 -8.83 -8.83
N LYS A 382 4.10 -9.70 -8.11
CA LYS A 382 3.74 -11.04 -8.62
C LYS A 382 2.42 -11.58 -8.09
N ASN A 383 1.88 -12.56 -8.80
CA ASN A 383 0.75 -13.39 -8.34
C ASN A 383 -0.47 -12.52 -7.98
N GLY A 384 -0.73 -11.47 -8.76
CA GLY A 384 -2.02 -10.80 -8.78
C GLY A 384 -3.11 -11.72 -9.35
N SER A 385 -4.36 -11.23 -9.42
CA SER A 385 -5.48 -12.03 -9.93
C SER A 385 -6.29 -11.38 -11.06
N LEU A 386 -6.02 -10.11 -11.43
CA LEU A 386 -6.78 -9.38 -12.46
C LEU A 386 -5.86 -8.55 -13.37
N TYR A 387 -6.20 -8.46 -14.66
CA TYR A 387 -5.70 -7.57 -15.75
C TYR A 387 -4.19 -7.40 -16.01
N GLY A 388 -3.34 -7.63 -15.01
CA GLY A 388 -1.89 -7.50 -15.09
C GLY A 388 -1.27 -7.38 -13.69
N GLU A 389 0.04 -7.58 -13.59
CA GLU A 389 0.76 -7.32 -12.33
C GLU A 389 0.89 -5.81 -12.12
N ILE A 390 1.27 -5.08 -13.17
CA ILE A 390 1.29 -3.63 -13.20
C ILE A 390 0.40 -3.13 -14.34
N LEU A 391 -0.60 -2.31 -14.00
CA LEU A 391 -1.41 -1.55 -14.93
C LEU A 391 -1.04 -0.07 -14.83
N ASN A 392 -0.38 0.45 -15.86
CA ASN A 392 0.03 1.85 -15.94
C ASN A 392 -0.86 2.61 -16.93
N GLY A 393 -1.71 3.49 -16.39
CA GLY A 393 -2.79 4.18 -17.09
C GLY A 393 -4.06 3.33 -17.20
N VAL A 394 -5.25 3.96 -17.07
CA VAL A 394 -6.34 4.05 -18.09
C VAL A 394 -7.43 5.01 -17.58
N SER A 395 -7.26 6.32 -17.81
CA SER A 395 -8.34 7.30 -17.57
C SER A 395 -9.00 7.66 -18.89
N SER A 396 -10.31 7.91 -18.89
CA SER A 396 -11.03 8.46 -20.06
C SER A 396 -10.59 9.89 -20.40
N ASN A 397 -9.98 10.59 -19.44
CA ASN A 397 -9.46 11.94 -19.61
C ASN A 397 -8.13 11.91 -20.39
N THR A 398 -8.03 12.74 -21.43
CA THR A 398 -6.91 12.83 -22.39
C THR A 398 -5.67 13.52 -21.84
N ASP A 399 -5.79 14.20 -20.68
CA ASP A 399 -4.78 15.18 -20.27
C ASP A 399 -3.80 14.64 -19.21
N ALA A 400 -4.02 13.42 -18.70
CA ALA A 400 -3.18 12.79 -17.68
C ALA A 400 -2.74 11.39 -18.11
N MET A 401 -1.45 11.24 -18.40
CA MET A 401 -0.81 9.96 -18.67
C MET A 401 -0.13 9.44 -17.41
N GLY A 402 -0.33 8.15 -17.09
CA GLY A 402 0.36 7.50 -15.98
C GLY A 402 1.86 7.36 -16.29
N ILE A 403 2.73 7.75 -15.35
CA ILE A 403 4.18 7.62 -15.47
C ILE A 403 4.64 6.55 -14.47
N PHE A 404 5.37 5.54 -14.95
CA PHE A 404 5.97 4.51 -14.10
C PHE A 404 7.44 4.34 -14.47
N ASN A 405 8.34 4.71 -13.55
CA ASN A 405 9.77 4.65 -13.74
C ASN A 405 10.40 3.66 -12.76
N ILE A 406 11.29 2.81 -13.25
CA ILE A 406 12.11 1.90 -12.45
C ILE A 406 13.57 2.13 -12.84
N THR A 407 14.41 2.51 -11.88
CA THR A 407 15.81 2.86 -12.13
C THR A 407 16.74 2.10 -11.20
N ASN A 408 17.81 1.49 -11.70
CA ASN A 408 18.87 0.83 -10.91
C ASN A 408 18.38 -0.24 -9.92
N ALA A 409 17.21 -0.86 -10.16
CA ALA A 409 16.63 -1.88 -9.29
C ALA A 409 16.95 -3.30 -9.80
N ASN A 410 16.89 -4.27 -8.88
CA ASN A 410 16.86 -5.68 -9.23
C ASN A 410 15.40 -6.15 -9.17
N VAL A 411 14.80 -6.32 -10.33
CA VAL A 411 13.35 -6.47 -10.51
C VAL A 411 12.95 -7.93 -10.62
N ASP A 412 11.77 -8.24 -10.10
CA ASP A 412 11.15 -9.54 -10.26
C ASP A 412 9.63 -9.38 -10.43
N ILE A 413 9.20 -9.21 -11.68
CA ILE A 413 7.83 -8.83 -12.06
C ILE A 413 7.16 -10.00 -12.79
N GLY A 414 5.98 -10.39 -12.34
CA GLY A 414 5.17 -11.46 -12.90
C GLY A 414 5.70 -12.88 -12.71
N SER A 415 4.96 -13.84 -13.24
CA SER A 415 5.20 -15.27 -13.04
C SER A 415 4.79 -16.08 -14.27
N THR A 416 5.44 -17.23 -14.48
CA THR A 416 5.04 -18.21 -15.50
C THR A 416 3.76 -18.96 -15.15
N SER A 417 3.40 -19.01 -13.85
CA SER A 417 2.17 -19.65 -13.38
C SER A 417 0.94 -18.74 -13.48
N SER A 418 1.15 -17.46 -13.78
CA SER A 418 0.09 -16.45 -13.85
C SER A 418 -0.36 -16.28 -15.29
N SER A 419 -1.68 -16.29 -15.52
CA SER A 419 -2.27 -15.94 -16.81
C SER A 419 -2.41 -14.42 -17.00
N LEU A 420 -1.64 -13.60 -16.28
CA LEU A 420 -1.68 -12.15 -16.34
C LEU A 420 -0.53 -11.59 -17.17
N ILE A 421 -0.78 -10.43 -17.79
CA ILE A 421 0.27 -9.63 -18.42
C ILE A 421 1.17 -9.05 -17.31
N ALA A 422 2.49 -9.17 -17.43
CA ALA A 422 3.40 -8.63 -16.42
C ALA A 422 3.32 -7.10 -16.35
N ILE A 423 3.36 -6.44 -17.51
CA ILE A 423 3.24 -4.99 -17.63
C ILE A 423 2.20 -4.66 -18.69
N ASN A 424 1.10 -4.05 -18.26
CA ASN A 424 0.07 -3.52 -19.14
C ASN A 424 0.13 -1.99 -19.10
N ASN A 425 0.73 -1.39 -20.12
CA ASN A 425 0.89 0.05 -20.25
C ASN A 425 -0.23 0.59 -21.16
N ALA A 426 -1.26 1.16 -20.55
CA ALA A 426 -2.50 1.56 -21.19
C ALA A 426 -2.70 3.08 -21.07
N ARG A 427 -2.20 3.83 -22.06
CA ARG A 427 -2.15 5.30 -22.12
C ARG A 427 -1.18 5.91 -21.10
N GLY A 428 -0.03 5.28 -20.92
CA GLY A 428 1.01 5.72 -19.97
C GLY A 428 2.42 5.71 -20.55
N HIS A 429 3.37 6.24 -19.78
CA HIS A 429 4.80 6.12 -20.01
C HIS A 429 5.40 5.16 -19.00
N PHE A 430 5.98 4.06 -19.48
CA PHE A 430 6.62 3.05 -18.63
C PHE A 430 8.10 2.96 -19.00
N THR A 431 8.98 3.27 -18.05
CA THR A 431 10.42 3.34 -18.26
C THR A 431 11.16 2.42 -17.30
N ILE A 432 12.06 1.60 -17.83
CA ILE A 432 13.03 0.80 -17.06
C ILE A 432 14.44 1.25 -17.46
N THR A 433 15.20 1.78 -16.51
CA THR A 433 16.55 2.31 -16.73
C THR A 433 17.56 1.56 -15.87
N ASN A 434 18.58 0.97 -16.50
CA ASN A 434 19.70 0.30 -15.84
C ASN A 434 19.29 -0.72 -14.76
N CYS A 435 18.22 -1.47 -15.01
CA CYS A 435 17.73 -2.51 -14.10
C CYS A 435 18.25 -3.89 -14.50
N LYS A 436 18.37 -4.79 -13.51
CA LYS A 436 18.65 -6.22 -13.70
C LYS A 436 17.48 -7.06 -13.18
N GLY A 437 17.44 -8.34 -13.53
CA GLY A 437 16.41 -9.27 -13.03
C GLY A 437 15.42 -9.71 -14.09
N ASN A 438 14.18 -10.02 -13.70
CA ASN A 438 13.21 -10.72 -14.54
C ASN A 438 11.87 -10.00 -14.64
N VAL A 439 11.31 -9.99 -15.85
CA VAL A 439 9.91 -9.63 -16.15
C VAL A 439 9.30 -10.82 -16.89
N THR A 440 8.34 -11.50 -16.28
CA THR A 440 7.87 -12.82 -16.74
C THR A 440 6.35 -12.88 -16.82
N SER A 441 5.84 -13.52 -17.87
CA SER A 441 4.40 -13.73 -18.05
C SER A 441 4.09 -15.14 -18.55
N GLY A 442 3.05 -15.75 -17.97
CA GLY A 442 2.36 -16.93 -18.50
C GLY A 442 1.10 -16.60 -19.31
N ASN A 443 0.90 -15.33 -19.68
CA ASN A 443 -0.12 -14.88 -20.63
C ASN A 443 0.47 -14.88 -22.07
N SER A 444 -0.39 -14.69 -23.08
CA SER A 444 0.04 -14.50 -24.48
C SER A 444 0.89 -13.25 -24.68
N VAL A 445 0.89 -12.28 -23.76
CA VAL A 445 1.74 -11.08 -23.81
C VAL A 445 2.50 -10.88 -22.49
N THR A 446 3.79 -10.51 -22.56
CA THR A 446 4.57 -10.13 -21.35
C THR A 446 4.47 -8.64 -21.07
N VAL A 447 4.74 -7.81 -22.07
CA VAL A 447 4.58 -6.35 -22.03
C VAL A 447 3.61 -5.94 -23.12
N HIS A 448 2.47 -5.37 -22.72
CA HIS A 448 1.51 -4.78 -23.66
C HIS A 448 1.60 -3.26 -23.59
N ASN A 449 2.21 -2.65 -24.60
CA ASN A 449 2.28 -1.21 -24.77
C ASN A 449 1.17 -0.75 -25.70
N GLN A 450 0.03 -0.33 -25.16
CA GLN A 450 -1.18 -0.05 -25.92
C GLN A 450 -1.10 1.28 -26.69
N LYS A 451 -2.10 1.54 -27.55
CA LYS A 451 -2.24 2.82 -28.27
C LYS A 451 -2.16 4.02 -27.32
N GLN A 452 -1.51 5.09 -27.77
CA GLN A 452 -1.22 6.30 -26.98
C GLN A 452 -0.33 6.06 -25.75
N SER A 453 0.54 5.04 -25.77
CA SER A 453 1.48 4.75 -24.67
C SER A 453 2.94 4.74 -25.15
N GLU A 454 3.88 4.96 -24.23
CA GLU A 454 5.32 4.83 -24.49
C GLU A 454 5.93 3.81 -23.54
N PHE A 455 6.65 2.83 -24.10
CA PHE A 455 7.45 1.88 -23.33
C PHE A 455 8.94 2.06 -23.66
N THR A 456 9.75 2.25 -22.63
CA THR A 456 11.18 2.48 -22.77
C THR A 456 11.99 1.55 -21.87
N TYR A 457 12.98 0.88 -22.44
CA TYR A 457 14.05 0.21 -21.73
C TYR A 457 15.40 0.79 -22.14
N GLU A 458 16.24 1.18 -21.18
CA GLU A 458 17.54 1.80 -21.44
C GLU A 458 18.58 1.52 -20.34
N GLY A 459 19.84 1.90 -20.57
CA GLY A 459 20.88 1.94 -19.52
C GLY A 459 21.66 0.66 -19.23
N GLY A 460 21.40 -0.48 -19.90
CA GLY A 460 22.34 -1.61 -19.94
C GLY A 460 22.31 -2.62 -18.78
N GLY A 461 21.33 -2.57 -17.87
CA GLY A 461 21.32 -3.35 -16.62
C GLY A 461 21.07 -4.87 -16.74
N ASN A 462 20.92 -5.45 -17.94
CA ASN A 462 20.63 -6.88 -18.15
C ASN A 462 19.30 -7.37 -17.53
N THR A 463 18.17 -6.72 -17.85
CA THR A 463 16.83 -7.23 -17.52
C THR A 463 16.37 -8.26 -18.55
N THR A 464 15.82 -9.37 -18.08
CA THR A 464 15.30 -10.46 -18.92
C THR A 464 13.77 -10.45 -18.97
N PHE A 465 13.22 -10.30 -20.16
CA PHE A 465 11.79 -10.38 -20.45
C PHE A 465 11.45 -11.77 -20.99
N THR A 466 10.57 -12.49 -20.30
CA THR A 466 10.27 -13.89 -20.58
C THR A 466 8.78 -14.12 -20.80
N ASN A 467 8.43 -14.79 -21.90
CA ASN A 467 7.10 -15.34 -22.12
C ASN A 467 7.12 -16.88 -22.03
N ALA A 468 6.15 -17.45 -21.32
CA ALA A 468 6.02 -18.91 -21.09
C ALA A 468 4.79 -19.53 -21.78
N THR A 469 4.25 -18.88 -22.81
CA THR A 469 3.04 -19.29 -23.52
C THR A 469 3.36 -19.62 -24.97
N THR A 470 2.93 -20.79 -25.45
CA THR A 470 3.02 -21.12 -26.89
C THR A 470 2.25 -20.10 -27.71
N ASP A 471 2.81 -19.69 -28.85
CA ASP A 471 2.28 -18.60 -29.70
C ASP A 471 2.19 -17.25 -28.98
N GLY A 472 2.90 -17.10 -27.87
CA GLY A 472 3.00 -15.86 -27.12
C GLY A 472 3.88 -14.81 -27.82
N THR A 473 3.77 -13.58 -27.32
CA THR A 473 4.56 -12.41 -27.69
C THR A 473 5.23 -11.85 -26.44
N ILE A 474 6.51 -11.46 -26.53
CA ILE A 474 7.18 -10.84 -25.37
C ILE A 474 6.75 -9.37 -25.27
N ILE A 475 6.96 -8.58 -26.31
CA ILE A 475 6.53 -7.18 -26.36
C ILE A 475 5.53 -6.98 -27.49
N ARG A 476 4.31 -6.57 -27.14
CA ARG A 476 3.32 -6.07 -28.10
C ARG A 476 3.32 -4.54 -28.04
N ASN A 477 3.74 -3.91 -29.13
CA ASN A 477 3.81 -2.47 -29.26
C ASN A 477 2.71 -1.96 -30.20
N ASP A 478 1.75 -1.25 -29.63
CA ASP A 478 0.65 -0.64 -30.38
C ASP A 478 0.84 0.88 -30.57
N ASN A 479 1.94 1.49 -30.08
CA ASN A 479 2.22 2.94 -30.25
C ASN A 479 3.70 3.31 -30.36
N LYS A 480 4.43 3.42 -29.25
CA LYS A 480 5.85 3.82 -29.26
C LYS A 480 6.63 2.96 -28.27
N ALA A 481 7.62 2.23 -28.77
CA ALA A 481 8.52 1.44 -27.95
C ALA A 481 9.98 1.72 -28.29
N SER A 482 10.82 1.88 -27.26
CA SER A 482 12.26 1.93 -27.36
C SER A 482 12.86 0.83 -26.48
N VAL A 483 13.44 -0.20 -27.09
CA VAL A 483 14.00 -1.35 -26.36
C VAL A 483 15.52 -1.37 -26.55
N GLY A 484 16.21 -0.65 -25.66
CA GLY A 484 17.65 -0.41 -25.72
C GLY A 484 18.53 -1.60 -25.34
N ALA A 485 19.84 -1.36 -25.37
CA ALA A 485 20.85 -2.35 -25.03
C ALA A 485 20.73 -2.83 -23.57
N GLY A 486 21.01 -4.11 -23.36
CA GLY A 486 20.89 -4.77 -22.05
C GLY A 486 19.49 -5.31 -21.74
N ALA A 487 18.49 -5.16 -22.60
CA ALA A 487 17.28 -5.99 -22.50
C ALA A 487 17.57 -7.35 -23.15
N ILE A 488 17.04 -8.42 -22.57
CA ILE A 488 17.10 -9.78 -23.12
C ILE A 488 15.67 -10.30 -23.26
N LEU A 489 15.23 -10.56 -24.48
CA LEU A 489 13.89 -11.10 -24.76
C LEU A 489 14.02 -12.60 -25.03
N GLN A 490 13.39 -13.45 -24.23
CA GLN A 490 13.53 -14.90 -24.35
C GLN A 490 12.23 -15.68 -24.17
N ALA A 491 12.20 -16.87 -24.77
CA ALA A 491 11.23 -17.91 -24.50
C ALA A 491 11.75 -18.88 -23.42
N THR A 492 10.87 -19.44 -22.59
CA THR A 492 11.25 -20.40 -21.54
C THR A 492 10.41 -21.67 -21.57
N GLY A 493 10.85 -22.71 -20.85
CA GLY A 493 10.05 -23.91 -20.57
C GLY A 493 9.72 -24.74 -21.82
N GLY A 494 10.61 -24.76 -22.82
CA GLY A 494 10.41 -25.48 -24.08
C GLY A 494 9.26 -24.95 -24.93
N LYS A 495 8.82 -23.71 -24.71
CA LYS A 495 7.72 -23.08 -25.45
C LYS A 495 8.22 -22.48 -26.76
N THR A 496 7.34 -22.48 -27.75
CA THR A 496 7.55 -21.80 -29.03
C THR A 496 6.71 -20.53 -29.06
N LEU A 497 7.37 -19.37 -29.06
CA LEU A 497 6.71 -18.07 -29.16
C LEU A 497 6.45 -17.72 -30.62
N ALA A 498 5.35 -17.02 -30.88
CA ALA A 498 5.08 -16.46 -32.20
C ALA A 498 6.07 -15.32 -32.48
N TYR A 499 6.19 -14.37 -31.54
CA TYR A 499 6.95 -13.14 -31.74
C TYR A 499 7.84 -12.79 -30.54
N GLY A 500 9.06 -12.35 -30.81
CA GLY A 500 9.82 -11.58 -29.83
C GLY A 500 9.16 -10.22 -29.61
N ILE A 501 8.97 -9.47 -30.70
CA ILE A 501 8.28 -8.19 -30.71
C ILE A 501 7.21 -8.19 -31.82
N TYR A 502 6.00 -7.78 -31.48
CA TYR A 502 4.94 -7.44 -32.44
C TYR A 502 4.78 -5.92 -32.49
N ASN A 503 5.04 -5.30 -33.64
CA ASN A 503 4.92 -3.85 -33.84
C ASN A 503 3.71 -3.53 -34.72
N ASP A 504 2.65 -3.00 -34.11
CA ASP A 504 1.33 -2.79 -34.72
C ASP A 504 1.30 -1.62 -35.72
N SER A 505 0.20 -1.54 -36.48
CA SER A 505 -0.01 -0.49 -37.47
C SER A 505 -0.08 0.89 -36.82
N GLY A 506 0.78 1.79 -37.31
CA GLY A 506 0.94 3.14 -36.76
C GLY A 506 1.90 3.22 -35.57
N ALA A 507 2.44 2.09 -35.10
CA ALA A 507 3.40 2.06 -34.02
C ALA A 507 4.84 2.29 -34.51
N THR A 508 5.66 2.95 -33.69
CA THR A 508 7.10 3.15 -33.90
C THR A 508 7.92 2.30 -32.94
N LEU A 509 8.91 1.58 -33.49
CA LEU A 509 9.86 0.77 -32.74
C LEU A 509 11.30 1.26 -32.95
N THR A 510 12.02 1.46 -31.85
CA THR A 510 13.49 1.58 -31.81
C THR A 510 14.06 0.42 -31.00
N MET A 511 15.09 -0.25 -31.51
CA MET A 511 15.61 -1.47 -30.92
C MET A 511 17.14 -1.56 -30.94
N ALA A 512 17.75 -1.81 -29.78
CA ALA A 512 19.15 -2.20 -29.62
C ALA A 512 19.31 -3.42 -28.67
N THR A 513 18.24 -4.18 -28.45
CA THR A 513 18.18 -5.32 -27.53
C THR A 513 18.59 -6.66 -28.17
N LYS A 514 18.76 -7.70 -27.34
CA LYS A 514 19.01 -9.08 -27.73
C LYS A 514 17.72 -9.91 -27.62
N ILE A 515 17.26 -10.49 -28.73
CA ILE A 515 16.22 -11.53 -28.77
C ILE A 515 16.90 -12.90 -28.82
N VAL A 516 16.51 -13.79 -27.92
CA VAL A 516 17.08 -15.13 -27.74
C VAL A 516 16.00 -16.18 -27.96
N GLY A 517 16.00 -16.81 -29.13
CA GLY A 517 15.37 -18.10 -29.39
C GLY A 517 16.43 -19.17 -29.58
N GLN A 518 16.18 -20.40 -29.13
CA GLN A 518 16.99 -21.55 -29.55
C GLN A 518 16.44 -22.18 -30.83
N VAL A 519 17.33 -22.73 -31.64
CA VAL A 519 17.02 -23.72 -32.68
C VAL A 519 17.47 -25.07 -32.13
N SER A 520 16.60 -25.69 -31.31
CA SER A 520 16.69 -27.07 -30.80
C SER A 520 18.06 -27.58 -30.32
N GLY A 521 18.25 -27.75 -29.00
CA GLY A 521 19.25 -28.68 -28.47
C GLY A 521 19.83 -28.36 -27.09
N ASN A 522 19.63 -29.29 -26.15
CA ASN A 522 20.41 -29.50 -24.91
C ASN A 522 20.31 -28.49 -23.74
N GLY A 523 19.12 -27.95 -23.49
CA GLY A 523 18.78 -27.42 -22.17
C GLY A 523 17.27 -27.49 -21.95
N THR A 524 16.81 -28.13 -20.88
CA THR A 524 15.38 -28.33 -20.57
C THR A 524 14.60 -27.03 -20.30
N ASN A 525 15.23 -25.86 -20.38
CA ASN A 525 14.67 -24.57 -19.93
C ASN A 525 14.59 -23.48 -21.02
N THR A 526 15.09 -23.68 -22.24
CA THR A 526 15.14 -22.65 -23.29
C THR A 526 14.10 -22.90 -24.38
N GLY A 527 13.28 -21.89 -24.67
CA GLY A 527 12.24 -21.95 -25.71
C GLY A 527 12.70 -21.48 -27.09
N VAL A 528 11.80 -21.59 -28.07
CA VAL A 528 11.98 -21.15 -29.46
C VAL A 528 11.25 -19.81 -29.66
N VAL A 529 11.82 -18.92 -30.45
CA VAL A 529 11.13 -17.72 -30.96
C VAL A 529 10.98 -17.89 -32.47
N ASN A 530 9.76 -18.01 -32.98
CA ASN A 530 9.53 -18.22 -34.41
C ASN A 530 9.96 -17.00 -35.22
N THR A 531 9.37 -15.85 -34.93
CA THR A 531 9.70 -14.59 -35.58
C THR A 531 10.27 -13.61 -34.56
N GLY A 532 11.46 -13.07 -34.84
CA GLY A 532 12.09 -12.10 -33.95
C GLY A 532 11.25 -10.82 -33.82
N ILE A 533 10.98 -10.17 -34.96
CA ILE A 533 10.12 -8.99 -35.04
C ILE A 533 9.08 -9.20 -36.13
N TYR A 534 7.80 -9.06 -35.79
CA TYR A 534 6.72 -8.90 -36.76
C TYR A 534 6.35 -7.42 -36.86
N ASN A 535 6.48 -6.82 -38.04
CA ASN A 535 6.30 -5.39 -38.23
C ASN A 535 5.20 -5.05 -39.23
N ILE A 536 4.15 -4.39 -38.75
CA ILE A 536 3.12 -3.73 -39.56
C ILE A 536 3.11 -2.20 -39.33
N GLY A 537 4.06 -1.69 -38.54
CA GLY A 537 4.28 -0.27 -38.24
C GLY A 537 5.58 0.27 -38.85
N THR A 538 6.28 1.12 -38.10
CA THR A 538 7.57 1.68 -38.48
C THR A 538 8.66 1.18 -37.53
N ILE A 539 9.71 0.56 -38.09
CA ILE A 539 10.97 0.35 -37.38
C ILE A 539 11.87 1.57 -37.66
N GLY A 540 12.01 2.46 -36.67
CA GLY A 540 12.85 3.65 -36.78
C GLY A 540 14.34 3.32 -36.75
N GLN A 541 14.73 2.35 -35.92
CA GLN A 541 16.12 1.88 -35.84
C GLN A 541 16.17 0.44 -35.28
N TYR A 542 17.03 -0.38 -35.88
CA TYR A 542 17.45 -1.69 -35.35
C TYR A 542 18.98 -1.78 -35.29
N ALA A 543 19.52 -2.08 -34.12
CA ALA A 543 20.95 -2.27 -33.86
C ALA A 543 21.23 -3.44 -32.90
N GLY A 544 20.28 -4.37 -32.78
CA GLY A 544 20.31 -5.47 -31.79
C GLY A 544 20.83 -6.81 -32.34
N THR A 545 20.60 -7.89 -31.58
CA THR A 545 20.83 -9.27 -32.02
C THR A 545 19.52 -10.03 -31.99
N ILE A 546 19.22 -10.81 -33.03
CA ILE A 546 18.05 -11.68 -33.10
C ILE A 546 18.51 -13.12 -33.34
N VAL A 547 18.03 -14.02 -32.49
CA VAL A 547 18.07 -15.45 -32.73
C VAL A 547 16.62 -15.95 -32.77
N ALA A 548 16.17 -16.41 -33.93
CA ALA A 548 14.79 -16.87 -34.17
C ALA A 548 14.81 -18.04 -35.16
N SER A 549 13.81 -18.93 -35.15
CA SER A 549 13.82 -20.15 -35.98
C SER A 549 13.29 -19.94 -37.40
N ASP A 550 12.29 -19.09 -37.58
CA ASP A 550 11.67 -18.84 -38.88
C ASP A 550 12.18 -17.53 -39.47
N CYS A 551 11.61 -16.39 -39.06
CA CYS A 551 11.98 -15.08 -39.56
C CYS A 551 12.74 -14.25 -38.53
N GLY A 552 13.85 -13.61 -38.90
CA GLY A 552 14.49 -12.60 -38.06
C GLY A 552 13.58 -11.38 -37.92
N ILE A 553 13.24 -10.77 -39.05
CA ILE A 553 12.24 -9.71 -39.18
C ILE A 553 11.26 -10.10 -40.29
N ASP A 554 9.97 -10.19 -39.96
CA ASP A 554 8.88 -10.23 -40.94
C ASP A 554 8.29 -8.82 -41.07
N ASN A 555 8.56 -8.17 -42.19
CA ASN A 555 8.24 -6.78 -42.43
C ASN A 555 7.13 -6.61 -43.46
N LYS A 556 6.05 -5.95 -43.05
CA LYS A 556 4.90 -5.57 -43.88
C LYS A 556 4.85 -4.07 -44.20
N LYS A 557 5.74 -3.25 -43.61
CA LYS A 557 5.71 -1.78 -43.73
C LYS A 557 7.11 -1.16 -43.62
N THR A 558 7.30 -0.08 -42.87
CA THR A 558 8.49 0.78 -43.03
C THR A 558 9.65 0.35 -42.13
N VAL A 559 10.86 0.31 -42.67
CA VAL A 559 12.10 0.05 -41.94
C VAL A 559 13.17 1.08 -42.34
N ASN A 560 13.38 2.09 -41.49
CA ASN A 560 14.28 3.21 -41.83
C ASN A 560 15.76 2.79 -41.71
N MET A 561 16.18 2.12 -40.63
CA MET A 561 17.59 1.76 -40.44
C MET A 561 17.77 0.42 -39.73
N CYS A 562 18.51 -0.51 -40.35
CA CYS A 562 18.89 -1.80 -39.78
C CYS A 562 20.42 -1.97 -39.75
N GLY A 563 20.98 -2.31 -38.59
CA GLY A 563 22.41 -2.42 -38.33
C GLY A 563 22.81 -3.55 -37.35
N GLY A 564 21.94 -4.55 -37.15
CA GLY A 564 22.13 -5.61 -36.15
C GLY A 564 22.63 -6.96 -36.69
N THR A 565 22.52 -8.02 -35.88
CA THR A 565 22.90 -9.40 -36.25
C THR A 565 21.71 -10.33 -36.16
N MET A 566 21.52 -11.17 -37.18
CA MET A 566 20.47 -12.19 -37.20
C MET A 566 21.09 -13.57 -37.42
N SER A 567 20.68 -14.55 -36.64
CA SER A 567 21.26 -15.90 -36.71
C SER A 567 20.21 -16.97 -36.42
N SER A 568 20.45 -18.17 -36.94
CA SER A 568 19.59 -19.35 -36.80
C SER A 568 18.18 -19.20 -37.41
N CYS A 569 17.92 -18.12 -38.16
CA CYS A 569 16.66 -17.90 -38.87
C CYS A 569 16.67 -18.63 -40.21
N THR A 570 15.52 -19.14 -40.62
CA THR A 570 15.28 -19.65 -41.99
C THR A 570 15.28 -18.50 -42.99
N ILE A 571 14.70 -17.35 -42.61
CA ILE A 571 14.68 -16.10 -43.36
C ILE A 571 15.19 -14.98 -42.46
N GLY A 572 16.18 -14.22 -42.93
CA GLY A 572 16.74 -13.11 -42.16
C GLY A 572 15.76 -11.94 -42.07
N LEU A 573 15.43 -11.39 -43.23
CA LEU A 573 14.40 -10.37 -43.43
C LEU A 573 13.45 -10.89 -44.49
N LEU A 574 12.16 -11.01 -44.14
CA LEU A 574 11.07 -11.26 -45.07
C LEU A 574 10.38 -9.93 -45.34
N ASN A 575 10.41 -9.47 -46.58
CA ASN A 575 9.84 -8.17 -46.96
C ASN A 575 8.63 -8.38 -47.88
N GLY A 576 7.41 -8.27 -47.34
CA GLY A 576 6.20 -8.58 -48.10
C GLY A 576 4.98 -7.80 -47.63
N ASN A 577 4.19 -7.27 -48.55
CA ASN A 577 2.98 -6.49 -48.23
C ASN A 577 1.83 -7.41 -47.78
N GLU A 578 1.11 -7.07 -46.70
CA GLU A 578 -0.16 -7.74 -46.36
C GLU A 578 -1.32 -7.31 -47.30
N ASP A 579 -1.20 -6.15 -47.94
CA ASP A 579 -2.27 -5.51 -48.70
C ASP A 579 -2.19 -5.76 -50.22
N ALA A 580 -2.09 -7.03 -50.63
CA ALA A 580 -2.14 -7.42 -52.05
C ALA A 580 -3.48 -7.08 -52.75
N SER A 581 -4.50 -6.66 -52.00
CA SER A 581 -5.82 -6.22 -52.50
C SER A 581 -5.93 -4.72 -52.81
N SER A 582 -4.95 -3.90 -52.43
CA SER A 582 -4.92 -2.49 -52.81
C SER A 582 -3.89 -2.29 -53.92
N ASN A 583 -4.29 -1.68 -55.04
CA ASN A 583 -3.41 -1.35 -56.18
C ASN A 583 -2.32 -0.30 -55.84
N ASN A 584 -2.03 -0.07 -54.56
CA ASN A 584 -0.94 0.77 -54.13
C ASN A 584 0.30 -0.10 -53.94
N ASN A 585 1.18 -0.07 -54.95
CA ASN A 585 2.57 -0.48 -54.89
C ASN A 585 3.35 0.37 -53.85
N ASN A 586 2.96 0.34 -52.57
CA ASN A 586 3.81 0.85 -51.51
C ASN A 586 4.94 -0.15 -51.33
N LEU A 587 6.02 0.10 -52.08
CA LEU A 587 7.32 -0.53 -51.87
C LEU A 587 7.62 -0.49 -50.37
N VAL A 588 7.89 -1.66 -49.83
CA VAL A 588 8.28 -1.83 -48.44
C VAL A 588 9.70 -1.28 -48.31
N GLU A 589 9.81 -0.02 -47.87
CA GLU A 589 11.05 0.77 -47.89
C GLU A 589 12.03 0.30 -46.79
N VAL A 590 13.20 -0.15 -47.23
CA VAL A 590 14.37 -0.45 -46.40
C VAL A 590 15.46 0.54 -46.78
N GLU A 591 15.62 1.63 -46.03
CA GLU A 591 16.56 2.69 -46.44
C GLU A 591 18.04 2.25 -46.27
N LYS A 592 18.34 1.39 -45.29
CA LYS A 592 19.70 0.85 -45.06
C LYS A 592 19.71 -0.46 -44.24
N LEU A 593 20.39 -1.50 -44.74
CA LEU A 593 20.61 -2.78 -44.05
C LEU A 593 22.10 -3.11 -43.95
N THR A 594 22.65 -3.08 -42.73
CA THR A 594 24.01 -3.55 -42.39
C THR A 594 23.86 -4.74 -41.43
N THR A 595 23.70 -5.96 -41.95
CA THR A 595 23.50 -7.15 -41.10
C THR A 595 24.48 -8.26 -41.45
N THR A 596 24.96 -8.97 -40.43
CA THR A 596 25.78 -10.18 -40.62
C THR A 596 24.86 -11.39 -40.49
N PHE A 597 24.80 -12.21 -41.54
CA PHE A 597 24.06 -13.47 -41.56
C PHE A 597 25.04 -14.62 -41.42
N SER A 598 24.80 -15.55 -40.49
CA SER A 598 25.68 -16.70 -40.34
C SER A 598 25.41 -17.77 -41.42
N GLU A 599 24.15 -18.01 -41.84
CA GLU A 599 23.80 -19.09 -42.80
C GLU A 599 22.47 -18.87 -43.61
N THR A 600 21.94 -17.64 -43.74
CA THR A 600 20.52 -17.41 -44.13
C THR A 600 20.30 -16.71 -45.48
N LYS A 601 19.22 -17.05 -46.22
CA LYS A 601 18.77 -16.38 -47.47
C LYS A 601 18.00 -15.07 -47.18
N MET A 602 18.22 -14.01 -47.97
CA MET A 602 17.30 -12.86 -48.10
C MET A 602 16.24 -13.18 -49.15
N LEU A 603 14.97 -12.87 -48.86
CA LEU A 603 13.85 -12.96 -49.81
C LEU A 603 12.98 -11.71 -49.77
#